data_AF-A0A5A5TCW9-F1
#
_entry.id   AF-A0A5A5TCW9-F1
#
_cell.length_a   1.000
_cell.length_b   1.000
_cell.length_c   1.000
_cell.angle_alpha   90.00
_cell.angle_beta   90.00
_cell.angle_gamma   90.00
#
_symmetry.space_group_name_H-M   'P 1'
#
loop_
_entity.id
_entity.type
_entity.pdbx_description
1 polymer ?
#
loop_
_entity_poly.entity_id
_entity_poly.type
_entity_poly.pdbx_seq_one_letter_code
_entity_poly.pdbx_strand_id
1 'polypeptide(L)'
;MGMLRVMSRRGDDRLAWDEQKIQAGDHEALAAVREAERIFEQERSKGATAFRVADGKPIQRIDKFDATAEQIVLVPRVVGG
;
A
#
# COMPACT_ATOMS: atom_id res chain seq x y z
N MET A 1 4.33 -3.79 -11.62
CA MET A 1 4.35 -4.47 -10.31
C MET A 1 4.10 -3.42 -9.25
N GLY A 2 3.08 -3.60 -8.42
CA GLY A 2 2.75 -2.68 -7.33
C GLY A 2 3.23 -3.20 -5.98
N MET A 3 3.45 -2.29 -5.03
CA MET A 3 3.89 -2.65 -3.68
C MET A 3 3.22 -1.80 -2.59
N LEU A 4 2.74 -2.44 -1.54
CA LEU A 4 2.31 -1.82 -0.30
C LEU A 4 3.43 -1.99 0.75
N ARG A 5 3.79 -0.89 1.39
CA ARG A 5 4.75 -0.84 2.49
C ARG A 5 4.08 -0.28 3.73
N VAL A 6 4.13 -1.01 4.82
CA VAL A 6 3.62 -0.56 6.12
C VAL A 6 4.81 -0.29 7.02
N MET A 7 5.05 0.99 7.30
CA MET A 7 6.05 1.35 8.30
C MET A 7 5.47 1.09 9.69
N SER A 8 6.19 0.35 10.50
CA SER A 8 5.83 0.11 11.90
C SER A 8 7.04 0.32 12.80
N ARG A 9 6.81 0.38 14.11
CA ARG A 9 7.91 0.39 15.10
C ARG A 9 8.76 -0.89 15.07
N ARG A 10 8.24 -1.98 14.49
CA ARG A 10 8.92 -3.29 14.44
C ARG A 10 9.66 -3.51 13.12
N GLY A 11 9.43 -2.68 12.10
CA GLY A 11 10.03 -2.84 10.79
C GLY A 11 9.14 -2.34 9.65
N ASP A 12 9.50 -2.78 8.44
CA ASP A 12 8.87 -2.42 7.16
C ASP A 12 8.23 -3.68 6.57
N ASP A 13 6.93 -3.84 6.79
CA ASP A 13 6.17 -4.95 6.22
C ASP A 13 5.86 -4.63 4.75
N ARG A 14 6.11 -5.59 3.86
CA ARG A 14 5.97 -5.43 2.41
C ARG A 14 5.05 -6.46 1.82
N LEU A 15 4.12 -6.00 0.99
CA LEU A 15 3.26 -6.85 0.18
C LEU A 15 3.33 -6.37 -1.26
N ALA A 16 3.68 -7.28 -2.18
CA ALA A 16 3.79 -6.98 -3.60
C ALA A 16 2.69 -7.71 -4.39
N TRP A 17 2.25 -7.09 -5.49
CA TRP A 17 1.35 -7.70 -6.46
C TRP A 17 1.83 -7.43 -7.88
N ASP A 18 1.43 -8.32 -8.78
CA ASP A 18 1.76 -8.24 -10.19
C ASP A 18 0.55 -7.79 -11.01
N GLU A 19 0.62 -6.58 -11.55
CA GLU A 19 -0.42 -5.97 -12.39
C GLU A 19 -0.69 -6.77 -13.67
N GLN A 20 0.33 -7.41 -14.25
CA GLN A 20 0.14 -8.24 -15.44
C GLN A 20 -0.67 -9.49 -15.10
N LYS A 21 -0.40 -10.09 -13.94
CA LYS A 21 -1.17 -11.24 -13.45
C LYS A 21 -2.60 -10.86 -13.07
N ILE A 22 -2.80 -9.67 -12.50
CA ILE A 22 -4.16 -9.14 -12.22
C ILE A 22 -4.95 -8.99 -13.52
N GLN A 23 -4.35 -8.41 -14.56
CA GLN A 23 -5.00 -8.26 -15.87
C GLN A 23 -5.31 -9.60 -16.52
N ALA A 24 -4.48 -10.62 -16.29
CA ALA A 24 -4.73 -11.99 -16.73
C ALA A 24 -5.76 -12.74 -15.88
N GLY A 25 -6.30 -12.13 -14.81
CA GLY A 25 -7.30 -12.74 -13.93
C GLY A 25 -6.72 -13.78 -12.97
N ASP A 26 -5.42 -13.73 -12.69
CA ASP A 26 -4.76 -14.65 -11.78
C ASP A 26 -5.31 -14.51 -10.34
N HIS A 27 -5.76 -15.62 -9.78
CA HIS A 27 -6.43 -15.64 -8.48
C HIS A 27 -5.50 -15.26 -7.32
N GLU A 28 -4.21 -15.59 -7.40
CA GLU A 28 -3.22 -15.27 -6.39
C GLU A 28 -2.91 -13.77 -6.40
N ALA A 29 -2.73 -13.19 -7.58
CA ALA A 29 -2.50 -11.75 -7.73
C ALA A 29 -3.72 -10.94 -7.27
N LEU A 30 -4.94 -11.38 -7.59
CA LEU A 30 -6.18 -10.77 -7.09
C LEU A 30 -6.35 -10.94 -5.56
N ALA A 31 -5.89 -12.05 -4.99
CA ALA A 31 -5.89 -12.23 -3.54
C ALA A 31 -4.88 -11.30 -2.86
N ALA A 32 -3.69 -11.11 -3.44
CA ALA A 32 -2.67 -10.19 -2.94
C ALA A 32 -3.18 -8.75 -2.89
N VAL A 33 -3.86 -8.27 -3.95
CA VAL A 33 -4.44 -6.92 -3.97
C VAL A 33 -5.53 -6.74 -2.91
N ARG A 34 -6.42 -7.73 -2.76
CA ARG A 34 -7.47 -7.68 -1.73
C ARG A 34 -6.88 -7.63 -0.32
N GLU A 35 -5.80 -8.37 -0.09
CA GLU A 35 -5.11 -8.32 1.20
C GLU A 35 -4.38 -6.98 1.40
N ALA A 36 -3.78 -6.41 0.35
CA ALA A 36 -3.20 -5.07 0.38
C ALA A 36 -4.25 -4.00 0.74
N GLU A 37 -5.42 -4.06 0.12
CA GLU A 37 -6.54 -3.17 0.40
C GLU A 37 -7.02 -3.31 1.85
N ARG A 38 -7.18 -4.55 2.33
CA ARG A 38 -7.56 -4.82 3.73
C ARG A 38 -6.57 -4.22 4.72
N ILE A 39 -5.26 -4.39 4.49
CA ILE A 39 -4.20 -3.83 5.33
C ILE A 39 -4.24 -2.29 5.27
N PHE A 40 -4.43 -1.73 4.08
CA PHE A 40 -4.53 -0.28 3.90
C PHE A 40 -5.65 0.31 4.74
N GLU A 41 -6.87 -0.22 4.62
CA GLU A 41 -8.01 0.25 5.41
C GLU A 41 -7.78 0.09 6.91
N GLN A 42 -7.21 -1.05 7.32
CA GLN A 42 -6.88 -1.31 8.71
C GLN A 42 -5.89 -0.28 9.27
N GLU A 43 -4.80 0.01 8.56
CA GLU A 43 -3.81 1.00 9.02
C GLU A 43 -4.36 2.44 8.98
N ARG A 44 -5.16 2.76 7.96
CA ARG A 44 -5.86 4.05 7.88
C ARG A 44 -6.82 4.26 9.04
N SER A 45 -7.55 3.21 9.46
CA SER A 45 -8.43 3.28 10.64
C SER A 45 -7.68 3.56 11.94
N LYS A 46 -6.41 3.16 12.03
CA LYS A 46 -5.50 3.46 13.15
C LYS A 46 -4.89 4.87 13.07
N GLY A 47 -5.22 5.63 12.02
CA GLY A 47 -4.71 6.98 11.77
C GLY A 47 -3.42 7.04 10.98
N ALA A 48 -2.99 5.95 10.33
CA ALA A 48 -1.84 6.00 9.43
C ALA A 48 -2.13 6.95 8.24
N THR A 49 -1.09 7.58 7.72
CA THR A 49 -1.14 8.39 6.49
C THR A 49 -0.61 7.57 5.33
N ALA A 50 -1.33 7.51 4.21
CA ALA A 50 -0.89 6.81 3.02
C ALA A 50 -0.33 7.76 1.96
N PHE A 51 0.73 7.30 1.30
CA PHE A 51 1.40 8.02 0.23
C PHE A 51 1.56 7.13 -0.99
N ARG A 52 1.10 7.62 -2.15
CA ARG A 52 1.47 7.08 -3.46
C ARG A 52 2.85 7.59 -3.83
N VAL A 53 3.74 6.68 -4.17
CA VAL A 53 5.10 6.93 -4.63
C VAL A 53 5.24 6.31 -6.01
N ALA A 54 5.80 7.09 -6.94
CA ALA A 54 6.12 6.66 -8.30
C ALA A 54 7.40 7.38 -8.72
N ASP A 55 8.25 6.69 -9.48
CA ASP A 55 9.57 7.23 -9.83
C ASP A 55 9.45 8.49 -10.69
N GLY A 56 10.21 9.53 -10.33
CA GLY A 56 10.19 10.82 -11.02
C GLY A 56 8.91 11.64 -10.83
N LYS A 57 7.94 11.17 -10.02
CA LYS A 57 6.71 11.92 -9.70
C LYS A 57 6.74 12.43 -8.26
N PRO A 58 6.13 13.59 -7.99
CA PRO A 58 5.93 14.04 -6.61
C PRO A 58 5.13 13.01 -5.81
N ILE A 59 5.52 12.80 -4.56
CA ILE A 59 4.78 11.95 -3.62
C ILE A 59 3.39 12.55 -3.40
N GLN A 60 2.35 11.72 -3.48
CA GLN A 60 0.97 12.16 -3.31
C GLN A 60 0.34 11.49 -2.09
N ARG A 61 -0.26 12.27 -1.20
CA ARG A 61 -1.09 11.70 -0.13
C ARG A 61 -2.38 11.17 -0.74
N ILE A 62 -2.74 9.93 -0.39
CA ILE A 62 -3.98 9.29 -0.85
C ILE A 62 -4.85 8.92 0.33
N ASP A 63 -6.16 9.03 0.17
CA ASP A 63 -7.13 8.65 1.19
C ASP A 63 -7.78 7.29 0.91
N LYS A 64 -7.73 6.83 -0.34
CA LYS A 64 -8.26 5.54 -0.82
C LYS A 64 -7.12 4.68 -1.36
N PHE A 65 -7.29 3.37 -1.25
CA PHE A 65 -6.35 2.41 -1.83
C PHE A 65 -6.34 2.53 -3.37
N ASP A 66 -5.16 2.40 -3.97
CA ASP A 66 -4.93 2.52 -5.41
C ASP A 66 -4.11 1.33 -5.90
N ALA A 67 -4.80 0.31 -6.43
CA ALA A 67 -4.15 -0.90 -6.93
C ALA A 67 -3.22 -0.65 -8.14
N THR A 68 -3.32 0.52 -8.79
CA THR A 68 -2.48 0.94 -9.93
C THR A 68 -1.26 1.76 -9.51
N ALA A 69 -1.07 1.96 -8.20
CA ALA A 69 0.12 2.60 -7.69
C ALA A 69 1.31 1.66 -7.76
N GLU A 70 2.42 2.14 -8.33
CA GLU A 70 3.72 1.47 -8.30
C GLU A 70 4.11 1.17 -6.85
N GLN A 71 3.94 2.15 -5.96
CA GLN A 71 4.15 1.95 -4.53
C GLN A 71 3.17 2.78 -3.68
N ILE A 72 2.66 2.15 -2.62
CA ILE A 72 1.93 2.81 -1.54
C ILE A 72 2.71 2.62 -0.25
N VAL A 73 2.97 3.72 0.46
CA VAL A 73 3.64 3.72 1.77
C VAL A 73 2.67 4.21 2.84
N LEU A 74 2.45 3.40 3.86
CA LEU A 74 1.68 3.72 5.05
C LEU A 74 2.63 4.13 6.18
N VAL A 75 2.47 5.36 6.65
CA VAL A 75 3.24 5.93 7.77
C VAL A 75 2.31 6.03 8.98
N PRO A 76 2.65 5.39 10.11
CA PRO A 76 1.80 5.39 11.30
C PRO A 76 1.75 6.79 11.91
N ARG A 77 0.66 7.09 12.61
CA ARG A 77 0.54 8.35 13.35
C ARG A 77 1.62 8.41 14.44
N VAL A 78 2.58 9.33 14.30
CA VAL A 78 3.56 9.63 15.34
C VAL A 78 2.97 10.69 16.26
N VAL A 79 2.77 10.32 17.53
CA VAL A 79 2.58 11.30 18.61
C VAL A 79 3.92 11.42 19.32
N GLY A 80 4.50 12.62 19.28
CA GLY A 80 5.72 12.93 20.03
C GLY A 80 5.41 12.90 21.53
N GLY A 81 6.29 12.29 22.31
CA GLY A 81 6.31 12.39 23.77
C GLY A 81 7.20 13.53 24.22
#